data_AF-F5S9M9-F1
#
_entry.id   AF-F5S9M9-F1
#
_cell.length_a   1.000
_cell.length_b   1.000
_cell.length_c   1.000
_cell.angle_alpha   90.00
_cell.angle_beta   90.00
_cell.angle_gamma   90.00
#
_symmetry.space_group_name_H-M   'P 1'
#
loop_
_entity.id
_entity.type
_entity.pdbx_description
1 polymer ?
#
loop_
_entity_poly.entity_id
_entity_poly.type
_entity_poly.pdbx_seq_one_letter_code
_entity_poly.pdbx_strand_id
1 'polypeptide(L)' 'MNSKEGQSALEIMLMGSLAAKLVSLGANQAAAEKAVENLEFTDVRAHLTRTEADLKAQFAALFK' A
#
# COMPACT_ATOMS: atom_id res chain seq x y z
N MET A 1 2.59 19.69 -18.91
CA MET A 1 2.93 19.02 -17.63
C MET A 1 1.68 19.08 -16.75
N ASN A 2 0.96 17.98 -16.59
CA ASN A 2 -0.11 17.81 -15.59
C ASN A 2 -0.13 16.34 -15.13
N SER A 3 0.94 15.93 -14.45
CA SER A 3 1.16 14.53 -14.04
C SER A 3 0.41 14.17 -12.74
N LYS A 4 -0.82 14.64 -12.57
CA LYS A 4 -1.69 14.31 -11.42
C LYS A 4 -3.10 13.85 -11.79
N GLU A 5 -3.50 13.96 -13.06
CA GLU A 5 -4.85 13.59 -13.54
C GLU A 5 -4.94 12.13 -14.03
N GLY A 6 -3.86 11.36 -13.89
CA GLY A 6 -3.74 10.02 -14.44
C GLY A 6 -3.52 8.93 -13.40
N GLN A 7 -4.01 9.07 -12.15
CA GLN A 7 -4.12 7.89 -11.30
C GLN A 7 -5.15 6.96 -11.94
N SER A 8 -4.65 5.96 -12.65
CA SER A 8 -5.46 4.97 -13.34
C SER A 8 -6.34 4.26 -12.31
N ALA A 9 -7.54 3.81 -12.67
CA ALA A 9 -8.39 3.02 -11.77
C ALA A 9 -7.62 1.84 -11.14
N LEU A 10 -6.62 1.31 -11.85
CA LEU A 10 -5.65 0.33 -11.37
C LEU A 10 -4.79 0.81 -10.20
N GLU A 11 -4.30 2.04 -10.21
CA GLU A 11 -3.54 2.65 -9.11
C GLU A 11 -4.38 2.67 -7.83
N ILE A 12 -5.60 3.18 -7.93
CA ILE A 12 -6.54 3.28 -6.81
C ILE A 12 -6.89 1.88 -6.28
N MET A 13 -7.18 0.92 -7.17
CA MET A 13 -7.48 -0.47 -6.78
C MET A 13 -6.29 -1.16 -6.11
N LEU A 14 -5.07 -0.97 -6.62
CA LEU A 14 -3.87 -1.62 -6.07
C LEU A 14 -3.51 -1.01 -4.72
N MET A 15 -3.61 0.32 -4.57
CA MET A 15 -3.42 0.99 -3.29
C MET A 15 -4.43 0.51 -2.24
N GLY A 16 -5.72 0.48 -2.60
CA GLY A 16 -6.77 -0.06 -1.72
C GLY A 16 -6.55 -1.53 -1.35
N SER A 17 -6.06 -2.35 -2.30
CA SER A 17 -5.74 -3.76 -2.06
C SER A 17 -4.57 -3.94 -1.10
N LEU A 18 -3.51 -3.14 -1.25
CA LEU A 18 -2.35 -3.19 -0.35
C LEU A 18 -2.73 -2.73 1.05
N ALA A 19 -3.47 -1.63 1.18
CA ALA A 19 -3.99 -1.14 2.45
C ALA A 19 -4.86 -2.19 3.14
N ALA A 20 -5.82 -2.79 2.42
CA ALA A 20 -6.67 -3.86 2.96
C ALA A 20 -5.86 -5.08 3.41
N LYS A 21 -4.82 -5.47 2.66
CA LYS A 21 -3.92 -6.56 3.02
C LYS A 21 -3.16 -6.25 4.31
N LEU A 22 -2.65 -5.02 4.47
CA LEU A 22 -1.98 -4.58 5.70
C LEU A 22 -2.94 -4.59 6.90
N VAL A 23 -4.18 -4.13 6.72
CA VAL A 23 -5.22 -4.19 7.76
C VAL A 23 -5.53 -5.64 8.15
N SER A 24 -5.69 -6.53 7.17
CA SER A 24 -5.92 -7.95 7.42
C SER A 24 -4.75 -8.63 8.14
N LEU A 25 -3.54 -8.08 8.01
CA LEU A 25 -2.35 -8.56 8.71
C LEU A 25 -2.24 -8.06 10.17
N GLY A 26 -3.12 -7.13 10.58
CA GLY A 26 -3.20 -6.55 11.91
C GLY A 26 -2.83 -5.07 12.01
N ALA A 27 -2.59 -4.37 10.89
CA ALA A 27 -2.32 -2.93 10.91
C ALA A 27 -3.60 -2.12 11.14
N ASN A 28 -3.46 -0.90 11.67
CA ASN A 28 -4.56 0.05 11.73
C ASN A 28 -4.92 0.55 10.32
N GLN A 29 -6.21 0.64 9.99
CA GLN A 29 -6.70 1.10 8.69
C GLN A 29 -6.18 2.47 8.29
N ALA A 30 -6.29 3.48 9.16
CA ALA A 30 -5.79 4.82 8.86
C ALA A 30 -4.26 4.85 8.67
N ALA A 31 -3.53 4.00 9.40
CA ALA A 31 -2.09 3.92 9.28
C ALA A 31 -1.66 3.18 7.99
N ALA A 32 -2.40 2.14 7.59
CA ALA A 32 -2.20 1.42 6.34
C ALA A 32 -2.48 2.31 5.12
N GLU A 33 -3.61 3.02 5.09
CA GLU A 33 -3.94 3.94 4.00
C GLU A 33 -2.88 5.03 3.87
N LYS A 34 -2.48 5.65 4.98
CA LYS A 34 -1.43 6.68 4.98
C LYS A 34 -0.06 6.15 4.55
N ALA A 35 0.26 4.90 4.90
CA ALA A 35 1.49 4.26 4.45
C ALA A 35 1.46 4.03 2.94
N VAL A 36 0.32 3.57 2.40
CA VAL A 36 0.17 3.31 0.97
C VAL A 36 0.09 4.61 0.14
N GLU A 37 -0.54 5.67 0.66
CA GLU A 37 -0.57 7.00 0.03
C GLU A 37 0.83 7.64 -0.11
N ASN A 38 1.78 7.28 0.76
CA ASN A 38 3.16 7.76 0.68
C ASN A 38 4.03 6.93 -0.27
N LEU A 39 3.53 5.83 -0.83
CA LEU A 39 4.28 4.99 -1.77
C LEU A 39 4.05 5.44 -3.20
N GLU A 40 5.08 5.28 -4.02
CA GLU A 40 4.93 5.39 -5.46
C GLU A 40 4.18 4.16 -6.00
N PHE A 41 3.42 4.34 -7.09
CA PHE A 41 2.63 3.25 -7.67
C PHE A 41 3.47 2.01 -8.02
N THR A 42 4.69 2.23 -8.51
CA THR A 42 5.64 1.17 -8.84
C THR A 42 5.97 0.32 -7.61
N ASP A 43 6.14 0.96 -6.44
CA ASP A 43 6.37 0.30 -5.17
C ASP A 43 5.12 -0.47 -4.70
N VAL A 44 3.92 0.12 -4.79
CA VAL A 44 2.66 -0.56 -4.44
C VAL A 44 2.50 -1.87 -5.23
N ARG A 45 2.76 -1.84 -6.53
CA ARG A 45 2.71 -3.04 -7.38
C ARG A 45 3.75 -4.08 -6.97
N ALA A 46 4.96 -3.66 -6.61
CA ALA A 46 6.01 -4.56 -6.11
C ALA A 46 5.67 -5.14 -4.73
N HIS A 47 5.02 -4.39 -3.86
CA HIS A 47 4.56 -4.85 -2.55
C HIS A 47 3.42 -5.86 -2.65
N LEU A 48 2.56 -5.76 -3.66
CA LEU A 48 1.50 -6.75 -3.87
C LEU A 48 2.02 -8.12 -4.33
N THR A 49 3.16 -8.18 -5.02
CA THR A 49 3.82 -9.44 -5.41
C THR A 49 4.69 -10.02 -4.29
N ARG A 50 4.95 -9.25 -3.23
CA ARG A 50 5.70 -9.68 -2.05
C ARG A 50 4.84 -10.51 -1.08
N THR A 51 5.52 -11.33 -0.30
CA THR A 51 4.90 -12.15 0.74
C THR A 51 4.47 -11.30 1.93
N GLU A 52 3.51 -11.81 2.70
CA GLU A 52 2.99 -11.13 3.89
C GLU A 52 4.07 -10.85 4.94
N ALA A 53 5.07 -11.73 5.05
CA ALA A 53 6.21 -11.54 5.94
C ALA A 53 7.07 -10.34 5.51
N ASP A 54 7.30 -10.16 4.20
CA ASP A 54 8.06 -9.04 3.67
C ASP A 54 7.28 -7.72 3.84
N LEU A 55 5.96 -7.74 3.61
CA LEU A 55 5.07 -6.63 3.93
C LEU A 55 5.12 -6.26 5.42
N LYS A 56 5.06 -7.24 6.33
CA LYS A 56 5.21 -6.98 7.76
C LYS A 56 6.57 -6.42 8.13
N ALA A 57 7.64 -6.84 7.45
CA ALA A 57 8.98 -6.29 7.68
C ALA A 57 9.11 -4.85 7.16
N GLN A 58 8.58 -4.57 5.97
CA GLN A 58 8.62 -3.25 5.33
C GLN A 58 7.76 -2.23 6.10
N PHE A 59 6.56 -2.66 6.51
CA PHE A 59 5.60 -1.87 7.26
C PHE A 59 5.62 -2.20 8.76
N ALA A 60 6.76 -2.64 9.30
CA ALA A 60 6.87 -3.04 10.71
C ALA A 60 6.42 -1.95 11.69
N ALA A 61 6.52 -0.67 11.28
CA ALA A 61 6.01 0.46 12.05
C ALA A 61 4.48 0.47 12.23
N LEU A 62 3.72 -0.19 11.35
CA LEU A 62 2.27 -0.30 11.41
C LEU A 62 1.76 -1.42 12.31
N PHE A 63 2.62 -2.39 12.63
CA PHE A 63 2.28 -3.60 13.41
C PHE A 63 2.87 -3.57 14.83
N LYS A 64 3.21 -2.36 15.33
CA LYS A 64 3.73 -2.15 16.68
C LYS A 64 2.62 -2.03 17.72
#